data_AF-A0A917DIG0-F1
#
_entry.id   AF-A0A917DIG0-F1
#
_cell.length_a   1.000
_cell.length_b   1.000
_cell.length_c   1.000
_cell.angle_alpha   90.00
_cell.angle_beta   90.00
_cell.angle_gamma   90.00
#
_symmetry.space_group_name_H-M   'P 1'
#
loop_
_entity.id
_entity.type
_entity.pdbx_description
1 polymer ?
#
loop_
_entity_poly.entity_id
_entity_poly.type
_entity_poly.pdbx_seq_one_letter_code
_entity_poly.pdbx_strand_id
1 'polypeptide(L)'
;MLAIGFVVCGLAVWFAVAFRDTRSQIATTKARRPNPSRDEFIEMMAWDCPEYVAVFLWETAMPYLAPHPDDDLLRDLPIDEDDWSMDWPRDFATQEGFHESNLPDWPKGWATTIRNYGRWLSMGPV
;
A
#
# COMPACT_ATOMS: atom_id res chain seq x y z
N MET A 1 -31.84 7.09 36.03
CA MET A 1 -31.16 8.23 35.36
C MET A 1 -29.67 8.34 35.74
N LEU A 2 -29.28 8.22 37.02
CA LEU A 2 -27.88 8.32 37.45
C LEU A 2 -26.92 7.29 36.82
N ALA A 3 -27.34 6.02 36.67
CA ALA A 3 -26.52 4.98 36.07
C ALA A 3 -26.19 5.20 34.59
N ILE A 4 -27.12 5.80 33.83
CA ILE A 4 -26.94 6.10 32.40
C ILE A 4 -25.90 7.21 32.22
N GLY A 5 -25.97 8.27 33.05
CA GLY A 5 -24.99 9.35 33.01
C GLY A 5 -23.57 8.89 33.31
N PHE A 6 -23.41 7.96 34.26
CA PHE A 6 -22.10 7.39 34.59
C PHE A 6 -21.52 6.55 33.46
N VAL A 7 -22.35 5.73 32.81
CA VAL A 7 -21.94 4.91 31.65
C VAL A 7 -21.55 5.80 30.45
N VAL A 8 -22.32 6.86 30.18
CA VAL A 8 -22.02 7.79 29.07
C VAL A 8 -20.72 8.56 29.34
N CYS A 9 -20.50 9.07 30.55
CA CYS A 9 -19.25 9.73 30.91
C CYS A 9 -18.06 8.76 30.86
N GLY A 10 -18.22 7.52 31.33
CA GLY A 10 -17.19 6.50 31.26
C GLY A 10 -16.80 6.18 29.81
N LEU A 11 -17.79 5.99 28.93
CA LEU A 11 -17.55 5.77 27.50
C LEU A 11 -16.87 6.97 26.85
N ALA A 12 -17.30 8.20 27.14
CA ALA A 12 -16.68 9.40 26.58
C ALA A 12 -15.21 9.54 26.97
N VAL A 13 -14.87 9.26 28.24
CA VAL A 13 -13.47 9.25 28.70
C VAL A 13 -12.67 8.14 28.01
N TRP A 14 -13.25 6.95 27.86
CA TRP A 14 -12.59 5.82 27.22
C TRP A 14 -12.32 6.08 25.73
N PHE A 15 -13.30 6.62 25.00
CA PHE A 15 -13.12 7.06 23.60
C PHE A 15 -12.07 8.17 23.48
N ALA A 16 -12.03 9.13 24.40
CA ALA A 16 -11.05 10.20 24.39
C ALA A 16 -9.60 9.67 24.59
N VAL A 17 -9.42 8.70 25.49
CA VAL A 17 -8.13 8.04 25.72
C VAL A 17 -7.73 7.22 24.49
N ALA A 18 -8.64 6.40 23.96
CA ALA A 18 -8.39 5.61 22.75
C ALA A 18 -7.98 6.50 21.57
N PHE A 19 -8.70 7.60 21.34
CA PHE A 19 -8.40 8.53 20.25
C PHE A 19 -7.02 9.20 20.40
N ARG A 20 -6.63 9.53 21.64
CA ARG A 20 -5.31 10.11 21.94
C ARG A 20 -4.19 9.11 21.69
N ASP A 21 -4.36 7.86 22.14
CA ASP A 21 -3.38 6.80 21.96
C ASP A 21 -3.22 6.44 20.47
N THR A 22 -4.30 6.32 19.72
CA THR A 22 -4.25 6.10 18.27
C THR A 22 -3.51 7.24 17.56
N ARG A 23 -3.79 8.51 17.90
CA ARG A 23 -3.06 9.65 17.33
C ARG A 23 -1.57 9.63 17.65
N SER A 24 -1.20 9.28 18.88
CA SER A 24 0.20 9.17 19.30
C SER A 24 0.92 8.05 18.56
N GLN A 25 0.25 6.92 18.35
CA GLN A 25 0.79 5.79 17.59
C GLN A 25 0.97 6.16 16.12
N ILE A 26 -0.03 6.76 15.47
CA ILE A 26 0.09 7.25 14.08
C ILE A 26 1.23 8.26 13.94
N ALA A 27 1.34 9.23 14.86
CA ALA A 27 2.42 10.21 14.84
C ALA A 27 3.79 9.58 15.02
N THR A 28 3.91 8.59 15.91
CA THR A 28 5.15 7.85 16.15
C THR A 28 5.54 7.00 14.95
N THR A 29 4.57 6.34 14.31
CA THR A 29 4.78 5.55 13.08
C THR A 29 5.21 6.45 11.92
N LYS A 30 4.54 7.60 11.72
CA LYS A 30 4.94 8.61 10.73
C LYS A 30 6.33 9.19 10.99
N ALA A 31 6.68 9.43 12.25
CA ALA A 31 8.01 9.94 12.61
C ALA A 31 9.13 8.90 12.40
N ARG A 32 8.80 7.60 12.47
CA ARG A 32 9.77 6.50 12.29
C ARG A 32 9.98 6.09 10.83
N ARG A 33 9.06 6.46 9.93
CA ARG A 33 9.13 6.15 8.50
C ARG A 33 8.88 7.42 7.68
N PRO A 34 9.93 8.19 7.32
CA PRO A 34 9.79 9.07 6.18
C PRO A 34 9.44 8.19 4.98
N ASN A 35 8.32 8.50 4.30
CA ASN A 35 8.04 7.86 3.01
C ASN A 35 9.21 8.17 2.08
N PRO A 36 9.70 7.19 1.30
CA PRO A 36 10.73 7.47 0.31
C PRO A 36 10.24 8.56 -0.61
N SER A 37 11.13 9.40 -1.10
CA SER A 37 10.86 10.26 -2.25
C SER A 37 10.67 9.40 -3.50
N ARG A 38 10.11 10.00 -4.56
CA ARG A 38 9.93 9.33 -5.85
C ARG A 38 11.22 8.72 -6.37
N ASP A 39 12.31 9.47 -6.29
CA ASP A 39 13.61 9.05 -6.83
C ASP A 39 14.21 7.91 -5.98
N GLU A 40 14.07 7.99 -4.65
CA GLU A 40 14.48 6.90 -3.75
C GLU A 40 13.67 5.63 -4.00
N PHE A 41 12.36 5.74 -4.25
CA PHE A 41 11.53 4.59 -4.60
C PHE A 41 11.95 3.94 -5.92
N ILE A 42 12.20 4.75 -6.95
CA ILE A 42 12.67 4.26 -8.24
C ILE A 42 14.03 3.55 -8.08
N GLU A 43 14.95 4.13 -7.30
CA GLU A 43 16.24 3.51 -6.99
C GLU A 43 16.07 2.18 -6.25
N MET A 44 15.16 2.12 -5.27
CA MET A 44 14.85 0.89 -4.54
C MET A 44 14.26 -0.22 -5.42
N MET A 45 13.53 0.15 -6.48
CA MET A 45 12.88 -0.76 -7.43
C MET A 45 13.77 -1.13 -8.63
N ALA A 46 14.90 -0.44 -8.83
CA ALA A 46 15.77 -0.62 -10.01
C ALA A 46 16.31 -2.06 -10.19
N TRP A 47 16.39 -2.83 -9.10
CA TRP A 47 16.78 -4.24 -9.13
C TRP A 47 15.64 -5.18 -9.51
N ASP A 48 14.40 -4.74 -9.38
CA ASP A 48 13.20 -5.55 -9.51
C ASP A 48 12.46 -5.32 -10.83
N CYS A 49 12.46 -4.09 -11.33
CA CYS A 49 11.79 -3.74 -12.58
C CYS A 49 12.46 -2.56 -13.29
N PRO A 50 12.22 -2.39 -14.60
CA PRO A 50 12.63 -1.19 -15.32
C PRO A 50 12.02 0.09 -14.73
N GLU A 51 12.67 1.22 -14.99
CA GLU A 51 12.27 2.53 -14.46
C GLU A 51 10.81 2.88 -14.78
N TYR A 52 10.35 2.66 -16.02
CA TYR A 52 8.97 3.02 -16.41
C TYR A 52 7.90 2.27 -15.59
N VAL A 53 8.17 1.01 -15.23
CA VAL A 53 7.30 0.22 -14.36
C VAL A 53 7.33 0.76 -12.93
N ALA A 54 8.51 1.12 -12.43
CA ALA A 54 8.66 1.74 -11.11
C ALA A 54 7.94 3.10 -11.05
N VAL A 55 8.01 3.89 -12.11
CA VAL A 55 7.30 5.17 -12.24
C VAL A 55 5.78 4.96 -12.22
N PHE A 56 5.27 4.00 -13.00
CA PHE A 56 3.85 3.64 -12.97
C PHE A 56 3.41 3.23 -11.55
N LEU A 57 4.19 2.37 -10.89
CA LEU A 57 3.89 1.91 -9.54
C LEU A 57 3.88 3.04 -8.52
N TRP A 58 4.82 3.97 -8.64
CA TRP A 58 4.81 5.18 -7.82
C TRP A 58 3.55 5.99 -8.07
N GLU A 59 3.19 6.28 -9.31
CA GLU A 59 2.05 7.13 -9.63
C GLU A 59 0.71 6.50 -9.22
N THR A 60 0.59 5.18 -9.34
CA THR A 60 -0.65 4.45 -9.06
C THR A 60 -0.79 4.04 -7.60
N ALA A 61 0.28 3.54 -6.97
CA ALA A 61 0.22 2.97 -5.63
C ALA A 61 0.50 3.99 -4.52
N MET A 62 1.09 5.16 -4.81
CA MET A 62 1.46 6.13 -3.77
C MET A 62 0.36 6.54 -2.78
N PRO A 63 -0.92 6.70 -3.19
CA PRO A 63 -2.00 6.96 -2.24
C PRO A 63 -2.18 5.84 -1.20
N TYR A 64 -1.79 4.61 -1.55
CA TYR A 64 -1.92 3.39 -0.76
C TYR A 64 -0.62 3.00 -0.03
N LEU A 65 0.52 3.54 -0.45
CA LEU A 65 1.84 3.34 0.18
C LEU A 65 2.04 4.17 1.47
N ALA A 66 1.03 4.94 1.88
CA ALA A 66 1.08 5.67 3.15
C ALA A 66 0.94 4.70 4.32
N PRO A 67 1.79 4.80 5.37
CA PRO A 67 1.84 3.82 6.43
C PRO A 67 0.48 3.67 7.13
N HIS A 68 -0.13 2.49 6.98
CA HIS A 68 -1.34 2.08 7.69
C HIS A 68 -0.95 1.56 9.09
N PRO A 69 -1.74 1.80 10.15
CA PRO A 69 -1.47 1.27 11.48
C PRO A 69 -1.31 -0.26 11.54
N ASP A 70 -1.84 -0.97 10.54
CA ASP A 70 -1.79 -2.44 10.44
C ASP A 70 -0.70 -2.94 9.48
N ASP A 71 0.13 -2.05 8.91
CA ASP A 71 1.22 -2.47 8.03
C ASP A 71 2.23 -3.36 8.78
N ASP A 72 2.50 -4.55 8.23
CA ASP A 72 3.55 -5.42 8.74
C ASP A 72 4.91 -4.72 8.59
N LEU A 73 5.45 -4.24 9.71
CA LEU A 73 6.67 -3.43 9.71
C LEU A 73 7.92 -4.22 9.31
N LEU A 74 7.84 -5.55 9.19
CA LEU A 74 8.96 -6.45 8.91
C LEU A 74 8.99 -6.96 7.46
N ARG A 75 7.93 -6.75 6.67
CA ARG A 75 7.80 -7.28 5.30
C ARG A 75 7.71 -6.16 4.27
N ASP A 76 7.94 -6.49 3.00
CA ASP A 76 7.60 -5.59 1.89
C ASP A 76 6.11 -5.21 1.99
N LEU A 77 5.79 -3.96 1.61
CA LEU A 77 4.42 -3.44 1.61
C LEU A 77 3.50 -4.43 0.87
N PRO A 78 2.61 -5.14 1.59
CA PRO A 78 1.64 -6.00 0.96
C PRO A 78 0.65 -5.11 0.20
N ILE A 79 0.32 -5.51 -1.02
CA ILE A 79 -0.83 -4.95 -1.72
C ILE A 79 -2.03 -5.77 -1.23
N ASP A 80 -3.09 -5.11 -0.78
CA ASP A 80 -4.31 -5.81 -0.41
C ASP A 80 -4.81 -6.64 -1.60
N GLU A 81 -5.15 -7.91 -1.35
CA GLU A 81 -5.58 -8.85 -2.38
C GLU A 81 -6.89 -8.40 -3.05
N ASP A 82 -7.68 -7.57 -2.36
CA ASP A 82 -8.90 -6.98 -2.90
C ASP A 82 -8.60 -5.73 -3.77
N ASP A 83 -7.47 -5.03 -3.54
CA ASP A 83 -7.12 -3.76 -4.22
C ASP A 83 -6.38 -3.96 -5.56
N TRP A 84 -5.49 -4.95 -5.68
CA TRP A 84 -4.76 -5.20 -6.96
C TRP A 84 -5.64 -5.77 -8.07
N SER A 85 -6.80 -6.33 -7.69
CA SER A 85 -7.71 -7.00 -8.62
C SER A 85 -8.53 -6.06 -9.49
N MET A 86 -8.57 -4.74 -9.20
CA MET A 86 -9.64 -3.92 -9.76
C MET A 86 -9.30 -3.15 -11.04
N ASP A 87 -8.12 -2.55 -11.26
CA ASP A 87 -7.86 -1.88 -12.56
C ASP A 87 -6.37 -1.66 -12.93
N TRP A 88 -5.40 -1.87 -12.03
CA TRP A 88 -4.01 -1.48 -12.28
C TRP A 88 -3.33 -2.22 -13.45
N PRO A 89 -3.56 -3.53 -13.67
CA PRO A 89 -3.02 -4.22 -14.86
C PRO A 89 -3.56 -3.62 -16.16
N ARG A 90 -4.82 -3.20 -16.16
CA ARG A 90 -5.50 -2.58 -17.30
C ARG A 90 -4.93 -1.20 -17.59
N ASP A 91 -4.74 -0.40 -16.55
CA ASP A 91 -4.18 0.95 -16.67
C ASP A 91 -2.76 0.90 -17.22
N PHE A 92 -1.93 -0.01 -16.69
CA PHE A 92 -0.58 -0.24 -17.20
C PHE A 92 -0.59 -0.67 -18.67
N ALA A 93 -1.40 -1.68 -19.02
CA ALA A 93 -1.50 -2.17 -20.38
C ALA A 93 -1.95 -1.07 -21.35
N THR A 94 -2.93 -0.26 -20.94
CA THR A 94 -3.44 0.88 -21.71
C THR A 94 -2.34 1.93 -21.93
N GLN A 95 -1.55 2.24 -20.90
CA GLN A 95 -0.43 3.19 -20.98
C GLN A 95 0.68 2.70 -21.93
N GLU A 96 0.97 1.40 -21.91
CA GLU A 96 1.99 0.77 -22.76
C GLU A 96 1.48 0.35 -24.15
N GLY A 97 0.18 0.55 -24.43
CA GLY A 97 -0.41 0.32 -25.75
C GLY A 97 -0.71 -1.15 -26.07
N PHE A 98 -0.93 -1.99 -25.06
CA PHE A 98 -1.34 -3.39 -25.21
C PHE A 98 -2.60 -3.73 -24.40
N HIS A 99 -3.17 -4.92 -24.57
CA HIS A 99 -4.35 -5.36 -23.82
C HIS A 99 -3.95 -6.14 -22.56
N GLU A 100 -4.67 -6.01 -21.44
CA GLU A 100 -4.31 -6.67 -20.17
C GLU A 100 -4.13 -8.20 -20.29
N SER A 101 -4.80 -8.84 -21.25
CA SER A 101 -4.64 -10.26 -21.58
C SER A 101 -3.27 -10.65 -22.15
N ASN A 102 -2.44 -9.67 -22.51
CA ASN A 102 -1.04 -9.88 -22.91
C ASN A 102 -0.08 -9.91 -21.71
N LEU A 103 -0.57 -9.73 -20.49
CA LEU A 103 0.20 -10.02 -19.28
C LEU A 103 0.12 -11.52 -18.97
N PRO A 104 1.22 -12.13 -18.50
CA PRO A 104 1.19 -13.53 -18.06
C PRO A 104 0.33 -13.68 -16.80
N ASP A 105 -0.12 -14.91 -16.52
CA ASP A 105 -0.75 -15.22 -15.24
C ASP A 105 0.19 -14.88 -14.07
N TRP A 106 -0.39 -14.47 -12.93
CA TRP A 106 0.39 -14.21 -11.72
C TRP A 106 1.16 -15.47 -11.28
N PRO A 107 2.48 -15.41 -11.05
CA PRO A 107 3.28 -16.58 -10.71
C PRO A 107 2.83 -17.24 -9.40
N LYS A 108 2.68 -18.57 -9.41
CA LYS A 108 2.28 -19.33 -8.22
C LYS A 108 3.30 -19.17 -7.10
N GLY A 109 2.82 -18.80 -5.91
CA GLY A 109 3.64 -18.66 -4.70
C GLY A 109 4.31 -17.30 -4.55
N TRP A 110 4.09 -16.36 -5.47
CA TRP A 110 4.49 -14.96 -5.27
C TRP A 110 3.53 -14.27 -4.30
N ALA A 111 4.09 -13.65 -3.27
CA ALA A 111 3.34 -12.77 -2.38
C ALA A 111 2.94 -11.49 -3.14
N THR A 112 1.73 -11.00 -2.91
CA THR A 112 1.18 -9.77 -3.47
C THR A 112 1.86 -8.56 -2.83
N THR A 113 3.03 -8.19 -3.37
CA THR A 113 3.86 -7.08 -2.88
C THR A 113 4.20 -6.18 -4.05
N ILE A 114 4.47 -4.91 -3.78
CA ILE A 114 4.82 -3.91 -4.82
C ILE A 114 6.04 -4.35 -5.64
N ARG A 115 7.04 -4.97 -5.02
CA ARG A 115 8.23 -5.50 -5.71
C ARG A 115 7.88 -6.63 -6.68
N ASN A 116 7.12 -7.63 -6.22
CA ASN A 116 6.69 -8.73 -7.08
C ASN A 116 5.76 -8.25 -8.19
N TYR A 117 4.93 -7.25 -7.91
CA TYR A 117 4.04 -6.67 -8.89
C TYR A 117 4.84 -5.96 -10.01
N GLY A 118 5.87 -5.17 -9.65
CA GLY A 118 6.79 -4.59 -10.62
C GLY A 118 7.51 -5.64 -11.46
N ARG A 119 8.00 -6.71 -10.85
CA ARG A 119 8.61 -7.83 -11.57
C ARG A 119 7.64 -8.47 -12.56
N TRP A 120 6.38 -8.66 -12.17
CA TRP A 120 5.35 -9.28 -13.00
C TRP A 120 4.96 -8.39 -14.19
N LEU A 121 4.74 -7.08 -13.97
CA LEU A 121 4.47 -6.14 -15.06
C LEU A 121 5.61 -6.10 -16.09
N SER A 122 6.85 -6.28 -15.63
CA SER A 122 8.05 -6.33 -16.48
C SER A 122 8.14 -7.58 -17.36
N MET A 123 7.27 -8.58 -17.15
CA MET A 123 7.25 -9.80 -17.96
C MET A 123 6.41 -9.67 -19.23
N GLY A 124 5.61 -8.60 -19.38
CA GLY A 124 4.76 -8.37 -20.54
C GLY A 124 5.35 -7.40 -21.58
N PRO A 125 4.71 -7.29 -22.76
CA PRO A 125 3.64 -8.16 -23.26
C PRO A 125 4.20 -9.50 -23.79
N VAL A 126 3.48 -10.59 -23.53
CA VAL A 126 3.73 -11.92 -24.11
C VAL A 126 2.80 -12.24 -25.29
#